data_AF-W9VE05-F1
#
_entry.id   AF-W9VE05-F1
#
_cell.length_a   1.000
_cell.length_b   1.000
_cell.length_c   1.000
_cell.angle_alpha   90.00
_cell.angle_beta   90.00
_cell.angle_gamma   90.00
#
_symmetry.space_group_name_H-M   'P 1'
#
loop_
_entity.id
_entity.type
_entity.pdbx_description
1 polymer ?
#
loop_
_entity_poly.entity_id
_entity_poly.type
_entity_poly.pdbx_seq_one_letter_code
_entity_poly.pdbx_strand_id
1 'polypeptide(L)'
;MTTEEVAKVNLSPRQDWPDAELLYEGFLANPGTLRALQQLCGFSDEQAASACLVSLRTYRRWRSTGKPDPTALRLLAILAGFIPWTGWDDWEMHRGYLFPPGFSRHGITPGQVQAVVFYRQQASEYRRRNAELTERVRVLEAERTAAVADAAVGTQVHALGVQTAARDSALEFDTQRPE
;
A
#
# COMPACT_ATOMS: atom_id res chain seq x y z
N MET A 1 23.10 12.25 -51.34
CA MET A 1 21.90 11.68 -50.70
C MET A 1 21.23 12.78 -49.92
N THR A 2 20.10 13.26 -50.45
CA THR A 2 19.30 14.37 -49.93
C THR A 2 18.49 13.92 -48.73
N THR A 3 18.51 14.70 -47.65
CA THR A 3 17.83 14.48 -46.37
C THR A 3 16.29 14.57 -46.42
N GLU A 4 15.71 14.76 -47.60
CA GLU A 4 14.25 14.96 -47.79
C GLU A 4 13.47 13.71 -48.19
N GLU A 5 14.13 12.57 -48.41
CA GLU A 5 13.45 11.31 -48.77
C GLU A 5 13.11 10.42 -47.56
N VAL A 6 13.33 10.93 -46.35
CA VAL A 6 12.91 10.26 -45.12
C VAL A 6 11.42 10.52 -44.89
N ALA A 7 10.64 9.49 -45.17
CA ALA A 7 9.33 9.24 -44.57
C ALA A 7 8.14 10.06 -45.07
N LYS A 8 7.79 9.87 -46.35
CA LYS A 8 6.41 9.43 -46.64
C LYS A 8 6.29 7.95 -46.26
N VAL A 9 6.55 7.62 -44.99
CA VAL A 9 6.03 6.37 -44.44
C VAL A 9 4.53 6.56 -44.53
N ASN A 10 3.91 5.85 -45.47
CA ASN A 10 2.47 5.72 -45.51
C ASN A 10 2.05 5.40 -44.07
N LEU A 11 1.45 6.38 -43.39
CA LEU A 11 0.71 6.21 -42.15
C LEU A 11 -0.55 5.39 -42.45
N SER A 12 -0.40 4.28 -43.18
CA SER A 12 -1.38 3.22 -43.14
C SER A 12 -1.51 2.89 -41.66
N PRO A 13 -2.74 2.94 -41.12
CA PRO A 13 -2.95 2.64 -39.72
C PRO A 13 -2.37 1.26 -39.49
N ARG A 14 -1.27 1.20 -38.74
CA ARG A 14 -0.64 -0.06 -38.31
C ARG A 14 -1.56 -0.65 -37.25
N GLN A 15 -2.72 -1.11 -37.71
CA GLN A 15 -3.87 -1.49 -36.91
C GLN A 15 -3.62 -2.84 -36.21
N ASP A 16 -2.52 -3.51 -36.56
CA ASP A 16 -2.17 -4.86 -36.11
C ASP A 16 -1.03 -4.86 -35.07
N TRP A 17 -0.71 -3.71 -34.46
CA TRP A 17 0.28 -3.68 -33.39
C TRP A 17 -0.22 -4.42 -32.14
N PRO A 18 0.58 -5.31 -31.54
CA PRO A 18 0.29 -5.81 -30.21
C PRO A 18 0.13 -4.64 -29.24
N ASP A 19 -0.87 -4.69 -28.35
CA ASP A 19 -1.17 -3.59 -27.43
C ASP A 19 0.08 -3.12 -26.65
N ALA A 20 0.92 -4.05 -26.20
CA ALA A 20 2.17 -3.73 -25.49
C ALA A 20 3.16 -2.91 -26.33
N GLU A 21 3.33 -3.26 -27.61
CA GLU A 21 4.23 -2.53 -28.52
C GLU A 21 3.65 -1.14 -28.84
N LEU A 22 2.34 -1.05 -29.05
CA LEU A 22 1.66 0.22 -29.26
C LEU A 22 1.83 1.19 -28.08
N LEU A 23 1.64 0.69 -26.85
CA LEU A 23 1.81 1.46 -25.64
C LEU A 23 3.26 1.95 -25.49
N TYR A 24 4.23 1.07 -25.72
CA TYR A 24 5.66 1.40 -25.64
C TYR A 24 6.06 2.46 -26.66
N GLU A 25 5.70 2.28 -27.92
CA GLU A 25 5.97 3.23 -29.01
C GLU A 25 5.26 4.57 -28.80
N GLY A 26 4.04 4.54 -28.25
CA GLY A 26 3.31 5.71 -27.82
C GLY A 26 4.07 6.52 -26.77
N PHE A 27 4.65 5.83 -25.79
CA PHE A 27 5.49 6.44 -24.78
C PHE A 27 6.84 6.98 -25.33
N LEU A 28 7.40 6.33 -26.36
CA LEU A 28 8.53 6.87 -27.14
C LEU A 28 8.13 8.06 -28.04
N ALA A 29 6.88 8.52 -27.97
CA ALA A 29 6.33 9.63 -28.72
C ALA A 29 6.29 9.41 -30.24
N ASN A 30 6.04 8.18 -30.68
CA ASN A 30 5.81 7.89 -32.09
C ASN A 30 4.46 8.49 -32.56
N PRO A 31 4.46 9.44 -33.51
CA PRO A 31 3.24 10.14 -33.94
C PRO A 31 2.20 9.24 -34.62
N GLY A 32 2.62 8.09 -35.15
CA GLY A 32 1.71 7.11 -35.76
C GLY A 32 0.75 6.44 -34.77
N THR A 33 1.02 6.55 -33.47
CA THR A 33 0.26 5.87 -32.41
C THR A 33 -0.95 6.66 -31.92
N LEU A 34 -1.05 7.96 -32.23
CA LEU A 34 -2.05 8.88 -31.65
C LEU A 34 -3.49 8.32 -31.69
N ARG A 35 -3.91 7.85 -32.87
CA ARG A 35 -5.27 7.34 -33.09
C ARG A 35 -5.52 6.02 -32.37
N ALA A 36 -4.55 5.12 -32.39
CA ALA A 36 -4.68 3.82 -31.76
C ALA A 36 -4.70 3.95 -30.23
N LEU A 37 -3.86 4.81 -29.65
CA LEU A 37 -3.89 5.14 -28.21
C LEU A 37 -5.23 5.77 -27.80
N GLN A 38 -5.75 6.70 -28.59
CA GLN A 38 -7.07 7.29 -28.35
C GLN A 38 -8.17 6.20 -28.29
N GLN A 39 -8.14 5.26 -29.24
CA GLN A 39 -9.09 4.15 -29.31
C GLN A 39 -8.94 3.20 -28.10
N LEU A 40 -7.71 2.90 -27.70
CA LEU A 40 -7.41 2.06 -26.55
C LEU A 40 -7.91 2.69 -25.24
N CYS A 41 -7.79 4.02 -25.10
CA CYS A 41 -8.41 4.77 -24.01
C CYS A 41 -9.95 4.80 -24.06
N GLY A 42 -10.56 4.47 -25.21
CA GLY A 42 -12.00 4.64 -25.43
C GLY A 42 -12.46 6.10 -25.49
N PHE A 43 -11.57 7.03 -25.86
CA PHE A 43 -11.85 8.46 -25.83
C PHE A 43 -12.45 8.99 -27.15
N SER A 44 -13.44 9.88 -27.05
CA SER A 44 -13.80 10.79 -28.14
C SER A 44 -12.67 11.82 -28.39
N ASP A 45 -12.75 12.56 -29.50
CA ASP A 45 -11.78 13.63 -29.78
C ASP A 45 -11.80 14.71 -28.69
N GLU A 46 -12.98 15.05 -28.18
CA GLU A 46 -13.18 16.01 -27.10
C GLU A 46 -12.58 15.53 -25.79
N GLN A 47 -12.79 14.26 -25.45
CA GLN A 47 -12.22 13.64 -24.25
C GLN A 47 -10.70 13.56 -24.34
N ALA A 48 -10.15 13.15 -25.48
CA ALA A 48 -8.71 13.09 -25.69
C ALA A 48 -8.06 14.48 -25.68
N ALA A 49 -8.71 15.49 -26.27
CA ALA A 49 -8.25 16.88 -26.20
C ALA A 49 -8.21 17.38 -24.74
N SER A 50 -9.28 17.11 -23.98
CA SER A 50 -9.36 17.45 -22.55
C SER A 50 -8.29 16.75 -21.73
N ALA A 51 -8.09 15.44 -21.94
CA ALA A 51 -7.07 14.66 -21.24
C ALA A 51 -5.65 15.18 -21.54
N CYS A 52 -5.39 15.59 -22.78
CA CYS A 52 -4.12 16.18 -23.20
C CYS A 52 -3.99 17.68 -22.88
N LEU A 53 -4.98 18.29 -22.21
CA LEU A 53 -4.99 19.72 -21.85
C LEU A 53 -4.83 20.67 -23.06
N VAL A 54 -5.43 20.31 -24.20
CA VAL A 54 -5.40 21.13 -25.42
C VAL A 54 -6.81 21.39 -25.95
N SER A 55 -6.95 22.42 -26.78
CA SER A 55 -8.22 22.65 -27.48
C SER A 55 -8.55 21.51 -28.45
N LEU A 56 -9.84 21.23 -28.65
CA LEU A 56 -10.34 20.29 -29.66
C LEU A 56 -9.78 20.59 -31.07
N ARG A 57 -9.66 21.88 -31.41
CA ARG A 57 -9.07 22.33 -32.68
C ARG A 57 -7.61 21.87 -32.81
N THR A 58 -6.81 22.04 -31.75
CA THR A 58 -5.41 21.60 -31.71
C THR A 58 -5.31 20.09 -31.89
N TYR A 59 -6.14 19.32 -31.16
CA TYR A 59 -6.14 17.87 -31.23
C TYR A 59 -6.51 17.35 -32.63
N ARG A 60 -7.58 17.90 -33.24
CA ARG A 60 -7.97 17.58 -34.62
C ARG A 60 -6.88 17.91 -35.63
N ARG A 61 -6.15 19.02 -35.43
CA ARG A 61 -4.98 19.37 -36.26
C ARG A 61 -3.88 18.32 -36.12
N TRP A 62 -3.55 17.86 -34.91
CA TRP A 62 -2.56 16.80 -34.74
C TRP A 62 -2.93 15.53 -35.48
N ARG A 63 -4.21 15.13 -35.44
CA ARG A 63 -4.73 13.98 -36.18
C ARG A 63 -4.60 14.13 -37.70
N SER A 64 -4.81 15.33 -38.24
CA SER A 64 -4.68 15.55 -39.69
C SER A 64 -3.24 15.72 -40.14
N THR A 65 -2.38 16.34 -39.32
CA THR A 65 -0.98 16.60 -39.69
C THR A 65 -0.03 15.47 -39.31
N GLY A 66 -0.43 14.54 -38.43
CA GLY A 66 0.45 13.52 -37.87
C GLY A 66 1.59 14.10 -37.02
N LYS A 67 1.37 15.28 -36.41
CA LYS A 67 2.37 16.00 -35.61
C LYS A 67 1.84 16.35 -34.21
N PRO A 68 1.48 15.34 -33.39
CA PRO A 68 1.13 15.56 -31.98
C PRO A 68 2.31 16.03 -31.15
N ASP A 69 2.02 16.66 -30.02
CA ASP A 69 3.02 16.93 -28.99
C ASP A 69 3.54 15.60 -28.37
N PRO A 70 4.86 15.41 -28.24
CA PRO A 70 5.42 14.20 -27.63
C PRO A 70 4.92 13.90 -26.21
N THR A 71 4.66 14.94 -25.41
CA THR A 71 4.16 14.81 -24.03
C THR A 71 2.71 14.32 -24.03
N ALA A 72 1.90 14.79 -24.99
CA ALA A 72 0.52 14.34 -25.14
C ALA A 72 0.46 12.86 -25.53
N LEU A 73 1.36 12.38 -26.39
CA LEU A 73 1.46 10.95 -26.73
C LEU A 73 1.85 10.10 -25.51
N ARG A 74 2.85 10.53 -24.76
CA ARG A 74 3.26 9.86 -23.51
C ARG A 74 2.11 9.78 -22.52
N LEU A 75 1.38 10.87 -22.35
CA LEU A 75 0.22 10.91 -21.48
C LEU A 75 -0.89 9.97 -21.95
N LEU A 76 -1.20 9.94 -23.25
CA LEU A 76 -2.18 9.00 -23.79
C LEU A 76 -1.74 7.54 -23.62
N ALA A 77 -0.46 7.22 -23.80
CA ALA A 77 0.08 5.89 -23.52
C ALA A 77 -0.11 5.51 -22.05
N ILE A 78 0.19 6.42 -21.12
CA ILE A 78 -0.03 6.20 -19.69
C ILE A 78 -1.52 5.98 -19.40
N LEU A 79 -2.40 6.83 -19.92
CA LEU A 79 -3.84 6.72 -19.74
C LEU A 79 -4.42 5.43 -20.36
N ALA A 80 -3.81 4.96 -21.44
CA ALA A 80 -4.17 3.73 -22.13
C ALA A 80 -3.68 2.46 -21.40
N GLY A 81 -2.88 2.61 -20.34
CA GLY A 81 -2.47 1.49 -19.50
C GLY A 81 -0.97 1.32 -19.29
N PHE A 82 -0.13 2.15 -19.93
CA PHE A 82 1.32 2.02 -19.86
C PHE A 82 1.91 2.55 -18.54
N ILE A 83 2.77 1.77 -17.90
CA ILE A 83 3.38 2.10 -16.60
C ILE A 83 4.92 2.09 -16.74
N PRO A 84 5.58 3.23 -16.97
CA PRO A 84 7.02 3.29 -17.27
C PRO A 84 7.96 3.24 -16.05
N TRP A 85 7.42 3.13 -14.84
CA TRP A 85 8.22 3.29 -13.62
C TRP A 85 8.84 1.96 -13.17
N THR A 86 10.06 2.01 -12.66
CA THR A 86 10.75 0.81 -12.16
C THR A 86 10.01 0.18 -10.99
N GLY A 87 9.96 -1.16 -10.96
CA GLY A 87 9.23 -1.93 -9.95
C GLY A 87 7.73 -2.07 -10.23
N TRP A 88 7.26 -1.56 -11.37
CA TRP A 88 5.92 -1.78 -11.92
C TRP A 88 5.94 -2.75 -13.11
N ASP A 89 6.99 -3.56 -13.21
CA ASP A 89 7.11 -4.58 -14.25
C ASP A 89 5.93 -5.55 -14.17
N ASP A 90 5.34 -5.86 -15.33
CA ASP A 90 4.15 -6.72 -15.48
C ASP A 90 2.86 -6.21 -14.79
N TRP A 91 2.86 -4.96 -14.30
CA TRP A 91 1.63 -4.32 -13.87
C TRP A 91 0.85 -3.80 -15.08
N GLU A 92 -0.46 -3.98 -15.02
CA GLU A 92 -1.36 -3.55 -16.07
C GLU A 92 -2.33 -2.52 -15.52
N MET A 93 -2.67 -1.50 -16.32
CA MET A 93 -3.75 -0.58 -15.96
C MET A 93 -4.86 -0.65 -16.99
N HIS A 94 -6.07 -1.00 -16.53
CA HIS A 94 -7.26 -1.11 -17.38
C HIS A 94 -8.40 -0.31 -16.78
N ARG A 95 -9.02 0.57 -17.58
CA ARG A 95 -10.20 1.37 -17.18
C ARG A 95 -10.00 2.18 -15.89
N GLY A 96 -8.77 2.66 -15.65
CA GLY A 96 -8.41 3.42 -14.45
C GLY A 96 -8.21 2.58 -13.19
N TYR A 97 -8.19 1.24 -13.31
CA TYR A 97 -7.81 0.33 -12.24
C TYR A 97 -6.44 -0.27 -12.53
N LEU A 98 -5.69 -0.52 -11.47
CA LEU A 98 -4.33 -1.00 -11.51
C LEU A 98 -4.28 -2.46 -11.07
N PHE A 99 -3.74 -3.34 -11.90
CA PHE A 99 -3.75 -4.78 -11.69
C PHE A 99 -2.34 -5.28 -11.44
N PRO A 100 -2.11 -6.01 -10.33
CA PRO A 100 -0.84 -6.68 -10.11
C PRO A 100 -0.67 -7.87 -11.06
N PRO A 101 0.57 -8.30 -11.32
CA PRO A 101 0.84 -9.41 -12.24
C PRO A 101 0.13 -10.69 -11.81
N GLY A 102 -0.56 -11.34 -12.77
CA GLY A 102 -1.33 -12.56 -12.53
C GLY A 102 -2.74 -12.34 -11.98
N PHE A 103 -3.16 -11.09 -11.73
CA PHE A 103 -4.51 -10.77 -11.27
C PHE A 103 -5.32 -10.11 -12.39
N SER A 104 -6.44 -10.74 -12.76
CA SER A 104 -7.39 -10.18 -13.73
C SER A 104 -8.68 -9.68 -13.09
N ARG A 105 -8.86 -9.91 -11.78
CA ARG A 105 -10.08 -9.57 -11.03
C ARG A 105 -9.73 -8.72 -9.83
N HIS A 106 -10.53 -7.68 -9.58
CA HIS A 106 -10.37 -6.71 -8.49
C HIS A 106 -9.11 -5.83 -8.61
N GLY A 107 -9.10 -4.95 -9.60
CA GLY A 107 -8.03 -3.96 -9.73
C GLY A 107 -8.04 -2.94 -8.58
N ILE A 108 -6.88 -2.38 -8.31
CA ILE A 108 -6.65 -1.35 -7.29
C ILE A 108 -7.10 0.00 -7.87
N THR A 109 -8.07 0.63 -7.21
CA THR A 109 -8.54 1.97 -7.57
C THR A 109 -7.50 3.03 -7.21
N PRO A 110 -7.51 4.20 -7.88
CA PRO A 110 -6.63 5.32 -7.51
C PRO A 110 -6.81 5.75 -6.04
N GLY A 111 -8.03 5.71 -5.53
CA GLY A 111 -8.32 6.01 -4.12
C GLY A 111 -7.66 5.03 -3.15
N GLN A 112 -7.58 3.73 -3.49
CA GLN A 112 -6.87 2.74 -2.69
C GLN A 112 -5.35 2.95 -2.71
N VAL A 113 -4.78 3.33 -3.86
CA VAL A 113 -3.35 3.69 -3.95
C VAL A 113 -3.05 4.89 -3.04
N GLN A 114 -3.90 5.92 -3.08
CA GLN A 114 -3.77 7.09 -2.21
C GLN A 114 -3.94 6.72 -0.73
N ALA A 115 -4.79 5.74 -0.41
CA ALA A 115 -5.02 5.27 0.95
C ALA A 115 -3.80 4.60 1.59
N VAL A 116 -2.82 4.12 0.81
CA VAL A 116 -1.63 3.42 1.30
C VAL A 116 -0.86 4.24 2.34
N VAL A 117 -0.76 5.56 2.16
CA VAL A 117 -0.05 6.43 3.11
C VAL A 117 -0.75 6.42 4.48
N PHE A 118 -2.07 6.53 4.49
CA PHE A 118 -2.87 6.48 5.72
C PHE A 118 -2.78 5.11 6.39
N TYR A 119 -2.83 4.02 5.61
CA TYR A 119 -2.65 2.67 6.17
C TYR A 119 -1.28 2.48 6.82
N ARG A 120 -0.21 3.03 6.21
CA ARG A 120 1.13 3.00 6.81
C ARG A 120 1.19 3.77 8.12
N GLN A 121 0.59 4.97 8.17
CA GLN A 121 0.51 5.76 9.39
C GLN A 121 -0.28 5.02 10.47
N GLN A 122 -1.45 4.49 10.13
CA GLN A 122 -2.30 3.73 11.04
C GLN A 122 -1.58 2.48 11.58
N ALA A 123 -0.89 1.73 10.72
CA ALA A 123 -0.10 0.57 11.13
C ALA A 123 1.05 0.96 12.08
N SER A 124 1.71 2.09 11.86
CA SER A 124 2.75 2.61 12.75
C SER A 124 2.18 2.95 14.13
N GLU A 125 1.04 3.66 14.16
CA GLU A 125 0.33 4.01 15.39
C GLU A 125 -0.11 2.78 16.19
N TYR A 126 -0.65 1.75 15.51
CA TYR A 126 -0.99 0.49 16.15
C TYR A 126 0.23 -0.21 16.74
N ARG A 127 1.36 -0.25 16.02
CA ARG A 127 2.60 -0.83 16.55
C ARG A 127 3.08 -0.09 17.80
N ARG A 128 3.03 1.25 17.79
CA ARG A 128 3.39 2.07 18.94
C ARG A 128 2.52 1.77 20.16
N ARG A 129 1.19 1.77 19.99
CA ARG A 129 0.24 1.47 21.07
C ARG A 129 0.39 0.04 21.60
N ASN A 130 0.60 -0.93 20.71
CA ASN A 130 0.83 -2.32 21.12
C ASN A 130 2.11 -2.45 21.95
N ALA A 131 3.19 -1.73 21.60
CA ALA A 131 4.41 -1.72 22.39
C ALA A 131 4.18 -1.14 23.80
N GLU A 132 3.47 -0.01 23.89
CA GLU A 132 3.11 0.62 25.18
C GLU A 132 2.24 -0.29 26.05
N LEU A 133 1.20 -0.91 25.46
CA LEU A 133 0.34 -1.84 26.17
C LEU A 133 1.10 -3.08 26.65
N THR A 134 1.99 -3.62 25.81
CA THR A 134 2.82 -4.77 26.18
C THR A 134 3.70 -4.45 27.39
N GLU A 135 4.31 -3.26 27.41
CA GLU A 135 5.13 -2.82 28.53
C GLU A 135 4.29 -2.62 29.79
N ARG A 136 3.11 -2.03 29.68
CA ARG A 136 2.19 -1.85 30.81
C ARG A 136 1.73 -3.19 31.39
N VAL A 137 1.40 -4.15 30.55
CA VAL A 137 1.05 -5.52 30.98
C VAL A 137 2.22 -6.14 31.74
N ARG A 138 3.44 -6.03 31.21
CA ARG A 138 4.66 -6.53 31.86
C ARG A 138 4.88 -5.95 33.26
N VAL A 139 4.72 -4.63 33.41
CA VAL A 139 4.86 -3.94 34.71
C VAL A 139 3.79 -4.42 35.70
N LEU A 140 2.53 -4.48 35.28
CA LEU A 140 1.42 -4.92 36.14
C LEU A 140 1.54 -6.39 36.55
N GLU A 141 2.04 -7.26 35.66
CA GLU A 141 2.31 -8.66 35.98
C GLU A 141 3.43 -8.79 37.02
N ALA A 142 4.47 -7.96 36.93
CA ALA A 142 5.54 -7.91 37.94
C ALA A 142 5.03 -7.42 39.30
N GLU A 143 4.24 -6.33 39.32
CA GLU A 143 3.61 -5.80 40.54
C GLU A 143 2.68 -6.83 41.20
N ARG A 144 1.84 -7.50 40.40
CA ARG A 144 0.95 -8.55 40.88
C ARG A 144 1.74 -9.71 41.48
N THR A 145 2.83 -10.13 40.83
CA THR A 145 3.68 -11.22 41.31
C THR A 145 4.35 -10.86 42.63
N ALA A 146 4.85 -9.63 42.77
CA ALA A 146 5.40 -9.12 44.03
C ALA A 146 4.36 -9.10 45.16
N ALA A 147 3.15 -8.56 44.90
CA ALA A 147 2.07 -8.51 45.89
C ALA A 147 1.62 -9.90 46.37
N VAL A 148 1.59 -10.89 45.46
CA VAL A 148 1.28 -12.29 45.82
C VAL A 148 2.39 -12.89 46.69
N ALA A 149 3.66 -12.59 46.39
CA ALA A 149 4.79 -13.04 47.20
C ALA A 149 4.73 -12.42 48.62
N ASP A 150 4.46 -11.12 48.73
CA ASP A 150 4.32 -10.43 50.02
C ASP A 150 3.17 -11.00 50.86
N ALA A 151 2.01 -11.28 50.22
CA ALA A 151 0.87 -11.90 50.90
C ALA A 151 1.19 -13.34 51.39
N ALA A 152 1.97 -14.10 50.63
CA ALA A 152 2.42 -15.43 51.03
C ALA A 152 3.36 -15.36 52.25
N VAL A 153 4.30 -14.42 52.25
CA VAL A 153 5.18 -14.17 53.40
C VAL A 153 4.36 -13.77 54.63
N GLY A 154 3.40 -12.85 54.49
CA GLY A 154 2.51 -12.44 55.57
C GLY A 154 1.72 -13.62 56.16
N THR A 155 1.21 -14.51 55.30
CA THR A 155 0.51 -15.73 55.73
C THR A 155 1.44 -16.69 56.48
N GLN A 156 2.68 -16.86 56.02
CA GLN A 156 3.68 -17.72 56.67
C GLN A 156 4.11 -17.16 58.03
N VAL A 157 4.34 -15.85 58.13
CA VAL A 157 4.67 -15.17 59.40
C VAL A 157 3.52 -15.32 60.39
N HIS A 158 2.27 -15.11 59.94
CA HIS A 158 1.09 -15.32 60.79
C HIS A 158 0.99 -16.77 61.27
N ALA A 159 1.19 -17.76 60.39
CA ALA A 159 1.17 -19.17 60.75
C ALA A 159 2.25 -19.54 61.79
N LEU A 160 3.48 -19.02 61.63
CA LEU A 160 4.57 -19.21 62.60
C LEU A 160 4.24 -18.57 63.96
N GLY A 161 3.66 -17.36 63.96
CA GLY A 161 3.23 -16.69 65.18
C GLY A 161 2.17 -17.48 65.96
N VAL A 162 1.22 -18.12 65.25
CA VAL A 162 0.24 -19.02 65.87
C VAL A 162 0.90 -20.27 66.46
N GLN A 163 1.88 -20.85 65.76
CA GLN A 163 2.61 -22.02 66.26
C GLN A 163 3.46 -21.72 67.51
N THR A 164 4.11 -20.56 67.55
CA THR A 164 4.88 -20.13 68.72
C THR A 164 3.97 -19.89 69.92
N ALA A 165 2.84 -19.20 69.74
CA ALA A 165 1.87 -18.99 70.80
C ALA A 165 1.30 -20.31 71.35
N ALA A 166 0.97 -21.25 70.46
CA ALA A 166 0.51 -22.59 70.86
C ALA A 166 1.57 -23.37 71.65
N ARG A 167 2.85 -23.24 71.28
CA ARG A 167 3.97 -23.87 71.99
C ARG A 167 4.18 -23.27 73.38
N ASP A 168 4.10 -21.95 73.51
CA ASP A 168 4.25 -21.26 74.80
C ASP A 168 3.11 -21.66 75.76
N SER A 169 1.86 -21.69 75.28
CA SER A 169 0.72 -22.18 76.07
C SER A 169 0.87 -23.64 76.50
N ALA A 170 1.48 -24.50 75.68
CA ALA A 170 1.73 -25.90 76.04
C ALA A 170 2.79 -26.04 77.15
N LEU A 171 3.84 -25.20 77.12
CA LEU A 171 4.88 -25.16 78.17
C LEU A 171 4.35 -24.63 79.51
N GLU A 172 3.45 -23.66 79.48
CA GLU A 172 2.76 -23.17 80.69
C GLU A 172 1.83 -24.24 81.30
N PHE A 173 1.23 -25.09 80.48
CA PHE A 173 0.35 -26.15 80.97
C PHE A 173 1.12 -27.32 81.62
N ASP A 174 2.30 -27.66 81.10
CA ASP A 174 3.13 -28.75 81.64
C ASP A 174 3.78 -28.40 82.99
N THR A 175 3.99 -27.10 83.26
CA THR A 175 4.48 -26.60 84.56
C THR A 175 3.41 -26.58 85.66
N GLN A 176 2.12 -26.77 85.32
CA GLN A 176 1.01 -26.81 86.27
C GLN A 176 0.49 -28.21 86.58
N ARG A 177 1.17 -29.29 86.18
CA ARG A 177 0.80 -30.67 86.56
C ARG A 177 1.20 -30.94 88.02
N PRO A 178 0.26 -31.07 88.97
CA PRO A 178 0.60 -31.49 90.33
C PRO A 178 0.93 -32.99 90.34
N GLU A 179 1.96 -33.37 91.11
CA GLU A 179 2.31 -34.76 91.43
C GLU A 179 1.21 -35.47 92.24
#